data_AF-A0A1I7EYW3-F1
#
_entry.id   AF-A0A1I7EYW3-F1
#
_cell.length_a   1.000
_cell.length_b   1.000
_cell.length_c   1.000
_cell.angle_alpha   90.00
_cell.angle_beta   90.00
_cell.angle_gamma   90.00
#
_symmetry.space_group_name_H-M   'P 1'
#
loop_
_entity.id
_entity.type
_entity.pdbx_description
1 polymer ?
#
loop_
_entity_poly.entity_id
_entity_poly.type
_entity_poly.pdbx_seq_one_letter_code
_entity_poly.pdbx_strand_id
1 'polypeptide(L)'
;MSYEGKRALVLGLGESGLAMALWLARSGARVRVADTRDAAGVADRLAALQAAVPDAEFVSGPLVMDLLYGMDFVAVSPGLAPERELKDIVAATNAAKIPVWGEIELFAQALKALREERGYAPKVIAITGTNGKTTVTSLTGLLCRRAGNSVRVAGNISPAALDVLREVIEADELPQVWVLELSSFQLHTTFTLEADAATVLNVTQDHLDWHGSMDAYAADKARIFGANTVRVLNRDDAAVMRMAAPAGVNVSFGTDEPREADSFGLHNERGVFWLATAVPGEEVEVKKRRKNEAAPEPVECLVKNLMPADALQIRGQHNASNALAALALCRAIGLPFAPLLHGLREYRGEPHRVEMIAAINGVDYYDDSKGTNVGATVAALNGLGKSFAGASQRLVLIAGGDGKGQAFDPLAEPVSRYVRAVLLIGRDAPALRAALEPSGVELVDCGADLPAAVKMAAKLARPGDSVLLSPACASLDMFKNYAHRAQVFVDTVRDVALDAGQEL
;
A
#
# COMPACT_ATOMS: atom_id res chain seq x y z
N MET A 1 30.80 -10.22 -0.92
CA MET A 1 30.13 -8.95 -0.58
C MET A 1 30.06 -8.04 -1.79
N SER A 2 28.85 -7.62 -2.16
CA SER A 2 28.50 -7.11 -3.50
C SER A 2 29.11 -5.76 -3.89
N TYR A 3 29.68 -4.99 -2.95
CA TYR A 3 30.08 -3.60 -3.22
C TYR A 3 31.47 -3.24 -2.67
N GLU A 4 32.32 -4.23 -2.41
CA GLU A 4 33.68 -4.02 -1.90
C GLU A 4 34.47 -3.03 -2.78
N GLY A 5 34.96 -1.95 -2.16
CA GLY A 5 35.76 -0.92 -2.83
C GLY A 5 34.97 0.03 -3.74
N LYS A 6 33.65 -0.14 -3.85
CA LYS A 6 32.77 0.75 -4.63
C LYS A 6 32.45 2.03 -3.87
N ARG A 7 32.15 3.09 -4.61
CA ARG A 7 31.70 4.38 -4.07
C ARG A 7 30.23 4.60 -4.42
N ALA A 8 29.40 4.70 -3.39
CA ALA A 8 27.96 4.86 -3.53
C ALA A 8 27.52 6.27 -3.12
N LEU A 9 26.70 6.90 -3.96
CA LEU A 9 25.98 8.13 -3.62
C LEU A 9 24.55 7.80 -3.22
N VAL A 10 24.17 8.06 -1.97
CA VAL A 10 22.79 7.97 -1.49
C VAL A 10 22.14 9.34 -1.54
N LEU A 11 21.00 9.45 -2.24
CA LEU A 11 20.22 10.68 -2.36
C LEU A 11 19.00 10.63 -1.44
N GLY A 12 18.94 11.57 -0.50
CA GLY A 12 17.94 11.69 0.56
C GLY A 12 18.29 10.83 1.78
N LEU A 13 18.32 11.45 2.96
CA LEU A 13 18.55 10.84 4.28
C LEU A 13 17.23 10.72 5.06
N GLY A 14 16.24 10.08 4.43
CA GLY A 14 15.03 9.59 5.09
C GLY A 14 15.24 8.22 5.75
N GLU A 15 14.15 7.51 6.04
CA GLU A 15 14.21 6.13 6.54
C GLU A 15 14.89 5.19 5.52
N SER A 16 14.38 5.09 4.29
CA SER A 16 15.01 4.31 3.22
C SER A 16 16.44 4.77 2.92
N GLY A 17 16.69 6.08 2.97
CA GLY A 17 18.02 6.65 2.77
C GLY A 17 19.06 6.14 3.76
N LEU A 18 18.72 6.19 5.05
CA LEU A 18 19.56 5.65 6.11
C LEU A 18 19.73 4.13 5.94
N ALA A 19 18.65 3.38 5.69
CA ALA A 19 18.70 1.93 5.50
C ALA A 19 19.64 1.52 4.36
N MET A 20 19.59 2.23 3.22
CA MET A 20 20.50 2.03 2.10
C MET A 20 21.95 2.36 2.48
N ALA A 21 22.21 3.49 3.12
CA ALA A 21 23.56 3.89 3.53
C ALA A 21 24.21 2.85 4.45
N LEU A 22 23.46 2.39 5.47
CA LEU A 22 23.93 1.36 6.40
C LEU A 22 24.18 0.02 5.71
N TRP A 23 23.27 -0.39 4.82
CA TRP A 23 23.41 -1.63 4.04
C TRP A 23 24.65 -1.62 3.13
N LEU A 24 24.85 -0.51 2.41
CA LEU A 24 25.95 -0.34 1.48
C LEU A 24 27.30 -0.32 2.20
N ALA A 25 27.40 0.41 3.32
CA ALA A 25 28.60 0.42 4.15
C ALA A 25 28.91 -0.98 4.71
N ARG A 26 27.88 -1.67 5.26
CA ARG A 26 27.98 -3.06 5.72
C ARG A 26 28.49 -4.01 4.61
N SER A 27 28.19 -3.69 3.35
CA SER A 27 28.52 -4.51 2.18
C SER A 27 29.83 -4.10 1.49
N GLY A 28 30.64 -3.23 2.12
CA GLY A 28 31.98 -2.85 1.68
C GLY A 28 32.07 -1.58 0.83
N ALA A 29 30.96 -0.85 0.63
CA ALA A 29 30.97 0.40 -0.12
C ALA A 29 31.43 1.59 0.73
N ARG A 30 32.11 2.55 0.10
CA ARG A 30 32.30 3.90 0.66
C ARG A 30 31.07 4.73 0.33
N VAL A 31 30.45 5.32 1.34
CA VAL A 31 29.15 5.98 1.21
C VAL A 31 29.29 7.50 1.30
N ARG A 32 28.73 8.19 0.31
CA ARG A 32 28.39 9.61 0.39
C ARG A 32 26.87 9.74 0.43
N VAL A 33 26.35 10.55 1.33
CA VAL A 33 24.93 10.87 1.42
C VAL A 33 24.73 12.35 1.07
N ALA A 34 23.77 12.64 0.20
CA ALA A 34 23.35 14.01 -0.09
C ALA A 34 21.86 14.21 0.17
N ASP A 35 21.49 15.33 0.80
CA ASP A 35 20.11 15.70 1.08
C ASP A 35 19.88 17.19 0.77
N THR A 36 18.68 17.54 0.31
CA THR A 36 18.31 18.94 0.05
C THR A 36 18.16 19.75 1.33
N ARG A 37 17.88 19.07 2.45
CA ARG A 37 17.82 19.65 3.79
C ARG A 37 19.22 19.80 4.38
N ASP A 38 19.38 20.77 5.26
CA ASP A 38 20.60 20.94 6.03
C ASP A 38 20.74 19.89 7.15
N ALA A 39 21.89 19.90 7.83
CA ALA A 39 22.18 18.96 8.91
C ALA A 39 21.16 19.02 10.06
N ALA A 40 20.56 20.20 10.31
CA ALA A 40 19.52 20.34 11.33
C ALA A 40 18.21 19.65 10.90
N GLY A 41 17.83 19.75 9.63
CA GLY A 41 16.64 19.11 9.06
C GLY A 41 16.69 17.58 9.00
N VAL A 42 17.87 16.98 9.17
CA VAL A 42 18.07 15.51 9.22
C VAL A 42 18.87 15.04 10.44
N ALA A 43 18.92 15.85 11.51
CA ALA A 43 19.83 15.65 12.64
C ALA A 43 19.77 14.22 13.23
N ASP A 44 18.57 13.70 13.51
CA ASP A 44 18.39 12.37 14.10
C ASP A 44 18.95 11.25 13.20
N ARG A 45 18.72 11.35 11.88
CA ARG A 45 19.19 10.36 10.89
C ARG A 45 20.67 10.51 10.60
N LEU A 46 21.18 11.73 10.57
CA LEU A 46 22.60 12.02 10.41
C LEU A 46 23.42 11.51 11.59
N ALA A 47 22.93 11.71 12.82
CA ALA A 47 23.57 11.17 14.02
C ALA A 47 23.62 9.63 13.98
N ALA A 48 22.53 8.97 13.57
CA ALA A 48 22.49 7.52 13.41
C ALA A 48 23.48 7.03 12.33
N LEU A 49 23.56 7.74 11.19
CA LEU A 49 24.53 7.43 10.13
C LEU A 49 25.97 7.57 10.63
N GLN A 50 26.32 8.68 11.27
CA GLN A 50 27.68 8.94 11.76
C GLN A 50 28.10 7.96 12.87
N ALA A 51 27.15 7.52 13.70
CA ALA A 51 27.41 6.52 14.73
C ALA A 51 27.75 5.15 14.12
N ALA A 52 27.04 4.74 13.06
CA ALA A 52 27.21 3.43 12.44
C ALA A 52 28.28 3.41 11.32
N VAL A 53 28.50 4.54 10.65
CA VAL A 53 29.42 4.69 9.52
C VAL A 53 30.18 6.03 9.66
N PRO A 54 31.19 6.12 10.54
CA PRO A 54 31.91 7.38 10.81
C PRO A 54 32.58 8.01 9.60
N ASP A 55 32.97 7.18 8.62
CA ASP A 55 33.63 7.61 7.38
C ASP A 55 32.64 8.05 6.28
N ALA A 56 31.33 8.04 6.55
CA ALA A 56 30.32 8.48 5.58
C ALA A 56 30.40 10.00 5.37
N GLU A 57 30.50 10.43 4.11
CA GLU A 57 30.42 11.84 3.75
C GLU A 57 28.97 12.30 3.75
N PHE A 58 28.66 13.46 4.32
CA PHE A 58 27.34 14.10 4.22
C PHE A 58 27.44 15.45 3.51
N VAL A 59 26.60 15.66 2.50
CA VAL A 59 26.52 16.90 1.72
C VAL A 59 25.08 17.41 1.74
N SER A 60 24.86 18.59 2.33
CA SER A 60 23.56 19.26 2.26
C SER A 60 23.49 20.26 1.10
N GLY A 61 22.33 20.39 0.47
CA GLY A 61 22.05 21.40 -0.54
C GLY A 61 21.47 20.81 -1.83
N PRO A 62 21.44 21.61 -2.92
CA PRO A 62 20.87 21.17 -4.20
C PRO A 62 21.54 19.89 -4.73
N LEU A 63 20.72 18.99 -5.29
CA LEU A 63 21.20 17.73 -5.87
C LEU A 63 21.73 17.98 -7.29
N VAL A 64 23.01 18.36 -7.38
CA VAL A 64 23.69 18.73 -8.64
C VAL A 64 24.64 17.65 -9.14
N MET A 65 24.99 17.73 -10.43
CA MET A 65 25.81 16.71 -11.10
C MET A 65 27.20 16.49 -10.49
N ASP A 66 27.78 17.49 -9.84
CA ASP A 66 29.10 17.39 -9.18
C ASP A 66 29.14 16.30 -8.10
N LEU A 67 27.98 15.97 -7.51
CA LEU A 67 27.85 14.89 -6.54
C LEU A 67 28.23 13.52 -7.12
N LEU A 68 28.09 13.35 -8.44
CA LEU A 68 28.38 12.10 -9.16
C LEU A 68 29.88 11.85 -9.37
N TYR A 69 30.73 12.84 -9.12
CA TYR A 69 32.16 12.71 -9.37
C TYR A 69 32.77 11.54 -8.58
N GLY A 70 33.29 10.56 -9.34
CA GLY A 70 33.95 9.38 -8.79
C GLY A 70 33.00 8.37 -8.14
N MET A 71 31.68 8.44 -8.39
CA MET A 71 30.70 7.48 -7.89
C MET A 71 30.52 6.32 -8.87
N ASP A 72 30.41 5.10 -8.35
CA ASP A 72 30.15 3.89 -9.16
C ASP A 72 28.64 3.73 -9.45
N PHE A 73 27.78 4.14 -8.52
CA PHE A 73 26.32 4.08 -8.65
C PHE A 73 25.64 5.06 -7.67
N VAL A 74 24.35 5.28 -7.92
CA VAL A 74 23.48 6.14 -7.10
C VAL A 74 22.35 5.31 -6.50
N ALA A 75 22.07 5.50 -5.22
CA ALA A 75 20.94 4.94 -4.51
C ALA A 75 19.96 6.07 -4.13
N VAL A 76 18.68 5.94 -4.49
CA VAL A 76 17.72 7.05 -4.44
C VAL A 76 16.57 6.73 -3.49
N SER A 77 16.32 7.65 -2.55
CA SER A 77 15.14 7.60 -1.69
C SER A 77 13.86 7.82 -2.52
N PRO A 78 12.78 7.04 -2.28
CA PRO A 78 11.57 7.07 -3.11
C PRO A 78 10.84 8.43 -3.12
N GLY A 79 11.06 9.29 -2.13
CA GLY A 79 10.42 10.60 -2.06
C GLY A 79 10.95 11.65 -3.03
N LEU A 80 12.08 11.41 -3.71
CA LEU A 80 12.70 12.35 -4.64
C LEU A 80 12.14 12.13 -6.06
N ALA A 81 11.50 13.13 -6.65
CA ALA A 81 10.86 12.96 -7.95
C ALA A 81 11.87 13.08 -9.10
N PRO A 82 11.83 12.15 -10.09
CA PRO A 82 12.74 12.13 -11.24
C PRO A 82 12.78 13.45 -12.01
N GLU A 83 11.62 14.07 -12.24
CA GLU A 83 11.49 15.27 -13.08
C GLU A 83 11.62 16.60 -12.30
N ARG A 84 11.75 16.55 -10.97
CA ARG A 84 11.83 17.74 -10.11
C ARG A 84 13.11 17.76 -9.29
N GLU A 85 13.19 16.96 -8.23
CA GLU A 85 14.37 16.94 -7.34
C GLU A 85 15.59 16.30 -8.00
N LEU A 86 15.39 15.33 -8.90
CA LEU A 86 16.47 14.54 -9.49
C LEU A 86 16.74 14.89 -10.95
N LYS A 87 16.11 15.92 -11.50
CA LYS A 87 16.13 16.20 -12.94
C LYS A 87 17.56 16.25 -13.51
N ASP A 88 18.45 16.99 -12.84
CA ASP A 88 19.84 17.15 -13.28
C ASP A 88 20.67 15.88 -13.05
N ILE A 89 20.38 15.16 -11.95
CA ILE A 89 21.03 13.88 -11.63
C ILE A 89 20.67 12.81 -12.65
N VAL A 90 19.39 12.61 -12.97
CA VAL A 90 18.91 11.58 -13.90
C VAL A 90 19.49 11.78 -15.29
N ALA A 91 19.54 13.03 -15.77
CA ALA A 91 20.17 13.34 -17.05
C ALA A 91 21.66 12.98 -17.04
N ALA A 92 22.38 13.35 -15.97
CA ALA A 92 23.81 13.11 -15.85
C ALA A 92 24.17 11.62 -15.66
N THR A 93 23.42 10.88 -14.85
CA THR A 93 23.63 9.44 -14.64
C THR A 93 23.37 8.65 -15.92
N ASN A 94 22.34 8.99 -16.69
CA ASN A 94 22.08 8.39 -17.99
C ASN A 94 23.24 8.64 -18.98
N ALA A 95 23.74 9.87 -19.05
CA ALA A 95 24.86 10.22 -19.92
C ALA A 95 26.16 9.47 -19.54
N ALA A 96 26.42 9.34 -18.24
CA ALA A 96 27.60 8.66 -17.71
C ALA A 96 27.43 7.14 -17.55
N LYS A 97 26.24 6.59 -17.81
CA LYS A 97 25.86 5.19 -17.57
C LYS A 97 26.09 4.74 -16.12
N ILE A 98 25.86 5.65 -15.18
CA ILE A 98 25.93 5.37 -13.75
C ILE A 98 24.59 4.75 -13.35
N PRO A 99 24.56 3.53 -12.78
CA PRO A 99 23.33 2.90 -12.33
C PRO A 99 22.62 3.73 -11.25
N VAL A 100 21.30 3.79 -11.33
CA VAL A 100 20.43 4.42 -10.32
C VAL A 100 19.50 3.36 -9.77
N TRP A 101 19.59 3.11 -8.46
CA TRP A 101 18.85 2.04 -7.79
C TRP A 101 18.04 2.58 -6.61
N GLY A 102 16.95 1.90 -6.29
CA GLY A 102 16.21 2.11 -5.06
C GLY A 102 16.60 1.11 -3.96
N GLU A 103 16.03 1.31 -2.79
CA GLU A 103 16.17 0.40 -1.65
C GLU A 103 15.79 -1.06 -2.00
N ILE A 104 14.69 -1.24 -2.73
CA ILE A 104 14.16 -2.56 -3.07
C ILE A 104 15.02 -3.25 -4.14
N GLU A 105 15.66 -2.49 -5.02
CA GLU A 105 16.65 -3.02 -5.95
C GLU A 105 17.89 -3.55 -5.21
N LEU A 106 18.40 -2.79 -4.23
CA LEU A 106 19.49 -3.25 -3.37
C LEU A 106 19.08 -4.49 -2.56
N PHE A 107 17.84 -4.56 -2.09
CA PHE A 107 17.30 -5.74 -1.42
C PHE A 107 17.24 -6.96 -2.37
N ALA A 108 16.80 -6.79 -3.62
CA ALA A 108 16.78 -7.86 -4.62
C ALA A 108 18.19 -8.38 -4.94
N GLN A 109 19.16 -7.47 -5.12
CA GLN A 109 20.57 -7.82 -5.30
C GLN A 109 21.14 -8.57 -4.09
N ALA A 110 20.74 -8.17 -2.87
CA ALA A 110 21.13 -8.85 -1.64
C ALA A 110 20.59 -10.28 -1.54
N LEU A 111 19.32 -10.51 -1.90
CA LEU A 111 18.76 -11.86 -1.96
C LEU A 111 19.49 -12.74 -2.97
N LYS A 112 19.84 -12.18 -4.14
CA LYS A 112 20.65 -12.89 -5.13
C LYS A 112 22.03 -13.26 -4.57
N ALA A 113 22.71 -12.33 -3.91
CA ALA A 113 23.99 -12.59 -3.28
C ALA A 113 23.89 -13.67 -2.19
N LEU A 114 22.87 -13.62 -1.32
CA LEU A 114 22.63 -14.64 -0.29
C LEU A 114 22.34 -16.02 -0.88
N ARG A 115 21.68 -16.09 -2.04
CA ARG A 115 21.48 -17.35 -2.76
C ARG A 115 22.80 -17.94 -3.24
N GLU A 116 23.67 -17.11 -3.79
CA GLU A 116 24.99 -17.52 -4.28
C GLU A 116 25.94 -17.91 -3.13
N GLU A 117 25.93 -17.14 -2.04
CA GLU A 117 26.83 -17.33 -0.90
C GLU A 117 26.36 -18.43 0.07
N ARG A 118 25.05 -18.57 0.29
CA ARG A 118 24.46 -19.45 1.34
C ARG A 118 23.43 -20.45 0.82
N GLY A 119 23.12 -20.47 -0.48
CA GLY A 119 22.03 -21.28 -1.01
C GLY A 119 20.64 -20.84 -0.54
N TYR A 120 20.51 -19.63 0.03
CA TYR A 120 19.26 -19.12 0.55
C TYR A 120 18.29 -18.76 -0.58
N ALA A 121 17.13 -19.43 -0.61
CA ALA A 121 16.11 -19.25 -1.65
C ALA A 121 14.71 -19.12 -0.99
N PRO A 122 14.41 -17.97 -0.35
CA PRO A 122 13.12 -17.75 0.27
C PRO A 122 12.03 -17.57 -0.79
N LYS A 123 10.77 -17.70 -0.37
CA LYS A 123 9.65 -17.20 -1.16
C LYS A 123 9.52 -15.70 -1.00
N VAL A 124 9.25 -15.00 -2.10
CA VAL A 124 9.02 -13.55 -2.11
C VAL A 124 7.63 -13.25 -2.64
N ILE A 125 6.82 -12.59 -1.83
CA ILE A 125 5.50 -12.07 -2.19
C ILE A 125 5.57 -10.55 -2.22
N ALA A 126 5.19 -9.93 -3.34
CA ALA A 126 5.24 -8.47 -3.50
C ALA A 126 3.85 -7.88 -3.78
N ILE A 127 3.48 -6.84 -3.04
CA ILE A 127 2.12 -6.26 -3.05
C ILE A 127 2.21 -4.77 -3.31
N THR A 128 1.56 -4.31 -4.39
CA THR A 128 1.33 -2.89 -4.65
C THR A 128 -0.12 -2.62 -5.03
N GLY A 129 -0.45 -1.35 -5.26
CA GLY A 129 -1.79 -0.85 -5.56
C GLY A 129 -1.96 0.59 -5.09
N THR A 130 -3.03 1.26 -5.48
CA THR A 130 -3.37 2.56 -4.88
C THR A 130 -3.89 2.33 -3.46
N ASN A 131 -4.85 1.41 -3.30
CA ASN A 131 -5.52 1.10 -2.05
C ASN A 131 -5.39 -0.39 -1.64
N GLY A 132 -5.57 -0.68 -0.35
CA GLY A 132 -5.58 -2.06 0.18
C GLY A 132 -4.21 -2.67 0.49
N LYS A 133 -3.09 -2.07 0.04
CA LYS A 133 -1.72 -2.58 0.21
C LYS A 133 -1.44 -3.10 1.62
N THR A 134 -1.53 -2.22 2.63
CA THR A 134 -1.23 -2.55 4.04
C THR A 134 -2.05 -3.72 4.53
N THR A 135 -3.35 -3.71 4.25
CA THR A 135 -4.26 -4.76 4.67
C THR A 135 -3.86 -6.09 4.04
N VAL A 136 -3.60 -6.13 2.74
CA VAL A 136 -3.21 -7.36 2.04
C VAL A 136 -1.83 -7.83 2.47
N THR A 137 -0.87 -6.92 2.70
CA THR A 137 0.48 -7.24 3.17
C THR A 137 0.45 -7.86 4.57
N SER A 138 -0.19 -7.21 5.54
CA SER A 138 -0.33 -7.71 6.90
C SER A 138 -1.09 -9.03 6.95
N LEU A 139 -2.20 -9.12 6.22
CA LEU A 139 -2.99 -10.34 6.10
C LEU A 139 -2.16 -11.48 5.52
N THR A 140 -1.48 -11.25 4.39
CA THR A 140 -0.61 -12.26 3.76
C THR A 140 0.50 -12.73 4.69
N GLY A 141 1.11 -11.81 5.45
CA GLY A 141 2.10 -12.14 6.47
C GLY A 141 1.53 -13.02 7.58
N LEU A 142 0.33 -12.72 8.08
CA LEU A 142 -0.39 -13.56 9.04
C LEU A 142 -0.70 -14.95 8.47
N LEU A 143 -1.21 -15.00 7.23
CA LEU A 143 -1.56 -16.25 6.56
C LEU A 143 -0.35 -17.16 6.37
N CYS A 144 0.79 -16.59 5.93
CA CYS A 144 2.04 -17.32 5.78
C CYS A 144 2.55 -17.89 7.12
N ARG A 145 2.46 -17.11 8.21
CA ARG A 145 2.78 -17.57 9.57
C ARG A 145 1.83 -18.67 10.04
N ARG A 146 0.53 -18.55 9.79
CA ARG A 146 -0.46 -19.58 10.16
C ARG A 146 -0.25 -20.88 9.40
N ALA A 147 0.30 -20.82 8.19
CA ALA A 147 0.74 -21.96 7.41
C ALA A 147 2.08 -22.56 7.88
N GLY A 148 2.68 -22.03 8.95
CA GLY A 148 3.88 -22.60 9.59
C GLY A 148 5.21 -22.07 9.06
N ASN A 149 5.21 -21.02 8.22
CA ASN A 149 6.45 -20.43 7.72
C ASN A 149 7.01 -19.39 8.69
N SER A 150 8.34 -19.26 8.74
CA SER A 150 8.97 -18.04 9.25
C SER A 150 8.83 -16.91 8.22
N VAL A 151 8.36 -15.74 8.67
CA VAL A 151 7.97 -14.65 7.78
C VAL A 151 8.53 -13.32 8.28
N ARG A 152 9.01 -12.48 7.37
CA ARG A 152 9.23 -11.05 7.60
C ARG A 152 8.38 -10.22 6.63
N VAL A 153 7.77 -9.18 7.18
CA VAL A 153 6.99 -8.19 6.44
C VAL A 153 7.80 -6.89 6.43
N ALA A 154 7.97 -6.27 5.26
CA ALA A 154 8.77 -5.05 5.13
C ALA A 154 8.41 -4.24 3.88
N GLY A 155 9.06 -3.09 3.69
CA GLY A 155 9.03 -2.32 2.45
C GLY A 155 8.56 -0.88 2.66
N ASN A 156 7.52 -0.47 1.96
CA ASN A 156 6.94 0.88 2.02
C ASN A 156 6.39 1.25 3.40
N ILE A 157 5.94 0.26 4.16
CA ILE A 157 5.53 0.45 5.55
C ILE A 157 6.68 0.01 6.42
N SER A 158 7.11 0.92 7.29
CA SER A 158 8.18 0.68 8.24
C SER A 158 8.00 -0.67 8.94
N PRO A 159 9.07 -1.44 9.08
CA PRO A 159 10.46 -1.09 8.75
C PRO A 159 10.84 -1.21 7.25
N ALA A 160 11.85 -0.44 6.87
CA ALA A 160 12.55 -0.56 5.58
C ALA A 160 13.06 -2.00 5.35
N ALA A 161 12.97 -2.50 4.11
CA ALA A 161 13.33 -3.86 3.74
C ALA A 161 14.80 -4.18 4.00
N LEU A 162 15.71 -3.22 3.76
CA LEU A 162 17.14 -3.41 4.03
C LEU A 162 17.49 -3.43 5.52
N ASP A 163 16.73 -2.71 6.36
CA ASP A 163 16.90 -2.77 7.81
C ASP A 163 16.50 -4.14 8.34
N VAL A 164 15.32 -4.64 7.95
CA VAL A 164 14.88 -5.99 8.33
C VAL A 164 15.85 -7.05 7.82
N LEU A 165 16.35 -6.91 6.59
CA LEU A 165 17.32 -7.85 6.03
C LEU A 165 18.62 -7.87 6.85
N ARG A 166 19.15 -6.71 7.23
CA ARG A 166 20.34 -6.60 8.07
C ARG A 166 20.11 -7.27 9.42
N GLU A 167 18.99 -6.96 10.09
CA GLU A 167 18.62 -7.54 11.38
C GLU A 167 18.55 -9.08 11.33
N VAL A 168 17.87 -9.66 10.33
CA VAL A 168 17.78 -11.13 10.23
C VAL A 168 19.09 -11.80 9.85
N ILE A 169 19.97 -11.12 9.11
CA ILE A 169 21.32 -11.65 8.83
C ILE A 169 22.17 -11.64 10.09
N GLU A 170 22.12 -10.57 10.88
CA GLU A 170 22.86 -10.43 12.14
C GLU A 170 22.38 -11.41 13.20
N ALA A 171 21.08 -11.67 13.26
CA ALA A 171 20.49 -12.67 14.15
C ALA A 171 20.60 -14.12 13.63
N ASP A 172 21.05 -14.32 12.38
CA ASP A 172 21.03 -15.60 11.67
C ASP A 172 19.62 -16.24 11.59
N GLU A 173 18.59 -15.39 11.46
CA GLU A 173 17.17 -15.75 11.42
C GLU A 173 16.53 -15.49 10.05
N LEU A 174 17.20 -15.90 8.97
CA LEU A 174 16.68 -15.70 7.61
C LEU A 174 15.29 -16.36 7.44
N PRO A 175 14.25 -15.60 7.05
CA PRO A 175 12.89 -16.12 6.96
C PRO A 175 12.68 -17.02 5.74
N GLN A 176 11.68 -17.90 5.78
CA GLN A 176 11.26 -18.70 4.62
C GLN A 176 10.45 -17.86 3.62
N VAL A 177 9.77 -16.80 4.09
CA VAL A 177 8.93 -15.95 3.25
C VAL A 177 9.16 -14.47 3.55
N TRP A 178 9.36 -13.69 2.48
CA TRP A 178 9.28 -12.23 2.50
C TRP A 178 7.93 -11.78 1.96
N VAL A 179 7.25 -10.90 2.70
CA VAL A 179 6.04 -10.23 2.22
C VAL A 179 6.33 -8.74 2.14
N LEU A 180 6.43 -8.21 0.93
CA LEU A 180 6.88 -6.86 0.66
C LEU A 180 5.70 -5.98 0.24
N GLU A 181 5.43 -4.91 1.01
CA GLU A 181 4.59 -3.82 0.51
C GLU A 181 5.45 -2.87 -0.32
N LEU A 182 5.09 -2.61 -1.57
CA LEU A 182 5.86 -1.75 -2.45
C LEU A 182 5.03 -0.57 -2.95
N SER A 183 5.59 0.63 -2.89
CA SER A 183 5.01 1.82 -3.54
C SER A 183 5.40 1.91 -5.01
N SER A 184 4.67 2.73 -5.77
CA SER A 184 5.05 3.06 -7.15
C SER A 184 6.44 3.71 -7.24
N PHE A 185 6.79 4.54 -6.26
CA PHE A 185 8.08 5.23 -6.19
C PHE A 185 9.25 4.27 -5.98
N GLN A 186 9.09 3.27 -5.10
CA GLN A 186 10.11 2.23 -4.92
C GLN A 186 10.25 1.37 -6.18
N LEU A 187 9.14 1.03 -6.83
CA LEU A 187 9.15 0.24 -8.07
C LEU A 187 9.75 1.00 -9.26
N HIS A 188 9.73 2.35 -9.24
CA HIS A 188 10.35 3.16 -10.28
C HIS A 188 11.83 2.82 -10.47
N THR A 189 12.55 2.60 -9.38
CA THR A 189 13.98 2.30 -9.35
C THR A 189 14.29 0.84 -9.02
N THR A 190 13.33 -0.06 -9.26
CA THR A 190 13.47 -1.51 -9.07
C THR A 190 13.45 -2.24 -10.41
N PHE A 191 14.42 -3.12 -10.63
CA PHE A 191 14.67 -3.76 -11.93
C PHE A 191 14.89 -5.27 -11.83
N THR A 192 15.47 -5.76 -10.73
CA THR A 192 15.90 -7.16 -10.59
C THR A 192 15.09 -7.95 -9.56
N LEU A 193 14.09 -7.34 -8.93
CA LEU A 193 13.19 -8.07 -8.04
C LEU A 193 12.38 -9.10 -8.83
N GLU A 194 12.53 -10.36 -8.45
CA GLU A 194 11.77 -11.48 -9.02
C GLU A 194 10.95 -12.15 -7.93
N ALA A 195 9.75 -11.61 -7.67
CA ALA A 195 8.82 -12.20 -6.71
C ALA A 195 8.26 -13.52 -7.25
N ASP A 196 8.07 -14.52 -6.37
CA ASP A 196 7.37 -15.76 -6.72
C ASP A 196 5.90 -15.47 -7.06
N ALA A 197 5.28 -14.57 -6.28
CA ALA A 197 3.92 -14.09 -6.51
C ALA A 197 3.84 -12.59 -6.27
N ALA A 198 3.14 -11.86 -7.14
CA ALA A 198 2.92 -10.43 -6.92
C ALA A 198 1.51 -9.99 -7.32
N THR A 199 1.10 -8.84 -6.81
CA THR A 199 -0.17 -8.22 -7.19
C THR A 199 -0.06 -6.71 -7.34
N VAL A 200 -0.81 -6.18 -8.30
CA VAL A 200 -1.27 -4.79 -8.30
C VAL A 200 -2.75 -4.83 -7.93
N LEU A 201 -3.11 -4.39 -6.73
CA LEU A 201 -4.48 -4.55 -6.20
C LEU A 201 -5.52 -3.72 -6.96
N ASN A 202 -5.14 -2.52 -7.38
CA ASN A 202 -5.97 -1.54 -8.08
C ASN A 202 -5.10 -0.36 -8.50
N VAL A 203 -5.56 0.38 -9.52
CA VAL A 203 -4.94 1.60 -10.03
C VAL A 203 -6.01 2.68 -10.17
N THR A 204 -6.10 3.54 -9.15
CA THR A 204 -6.89 4.78 -9.17
C THR A 204 -5.99 6.00 -9.04
N GLN A 205 -6.52 7.19 -9.37
CA GLN A 205 -5.77 8.44 -9.35
C GLN A 205 -5.08 8.68 -8.00
N ASP A 206 -3.76 8.83 -8.04
CA ASP A 206 -2.90 9.19 -6.92
C ASP A 206 -1.54 9.65 -7.47
N HIS A 207 -0.81 10.47 -6.72
CA HIS A 207 0.59 10.85 -6.99
C HIS A 207 0.89 11.36 -8.42
N LEU A 208 -0.06 12.03 -9.08
CA LEU A 208 0.16 12.57 -10.44
C LEU A 208 1.19 13.70 -10.46
N ASP A 209 1.37 14.39 -9.35
CA ASP A 209 2.42 15.40 -9.15
C ASP A 209 3.84 14.83 -9.27
N TRP A 210 4.00 13.52 -9.04
CA TRP A 210 5.27 12.81 -9.14
C TRP A 210 5.40 12.05 -10.46
N HIS A 211 4.33 11.35 -10.88
CA HIS A 211 4.33 10.49 -12.08
C HIS A 211 4.02 11.22 -13.39
N GLY A 212 3.40 12.40 -13.32
CA GLY A 212 2.94 13.19 -14.46
C GLY A 212 1.69 12.65 -15.16
N SER A 213 1.47 11.32 -15.18
CA SER A 213 0.28 10.71 -15.80
C SER A 213 -0.14 9.40 -15.13
N MET A 214 -1.41 9.01 -15.34
CA MET A 214 -1.92 7.72 -14.88
C MET A 214 -1.23 6.53 -15.54
N ASP A 215 -0.84 6.65 -16.81
CA ASP A 215 -0.16 5.58 -17.55
C ASP A 215 1.24 5.33 -16.99
N ALA A 216 1.99 6.40 -16.70
CA ALA A 216 3.30 6.30 -16.04
C ALA A 216 3.18 5.67 -14.64
N TYR A 217 2.19 6.11 -13.85
CA TYR A 217 1.91 5.55 -12.52
C TYR A 217 1.57 4.05 -12.57
N ALA A 218 0.76 3.63 -13.53
CA ALA A 218 0.42 2.23 -13.75
C ALA A 218 1.63 1.42 -14.23
N ALA A 219 2.45 1.98 -15.14
CA ALA A 219 3.65 1.35 -15.65
C ALA A 219 4.70 1.10 -14.54
N ASP A 220 4.89 2.08 -13.64
CA ASP A 220 5.77 1.90 -12.49
C ASP A 220 5.26 0.80 -11.55
N LYS A 221 3.95 0.71 -11.29
CA LYS A 221 3.38 -0.41 -10.51
C LYS A 221 3.57 -1.75 -11.20
N ALA A 222 3.45 -1.81 -12.53
CA ALA A 222 3.60 -3.04 -13.30
C ALA A 222 5.02 -3.63 -13.23
N ARG A 223 6.05 -2.83 -12.86
CA ARG A 223 7.42 -3.31 -12.61
C ARG A 223 7.52 -4.32 -11.47
N ILE A 224 6.49 -4.43 -10.63
CA ILE A 224 6.42 -5.47 -9.59
C ILE A 224 6.45 -6.90 -10.16
N PHE A 225 6.06 -7.07 -11.43
CA PHE A 225 6.01 -8.36 -12.08
C PHE A 225 7.32 -8.68 -12.81
N GLY A 226 8.09 -9.61 -12.24
CA GLY A 226 9.21 -10.23 -12.93
C GLY A 226 8.77 -11.14 -14.08
N ALA A 227 9.75 -11.72 -14.77
CA ALA A 227 9.50 -12.61 -15.90
C ALA A 227 8.76 -13.90 -15.50
N ASN A 228 9.12 -14.49 -14.35
CA ASN A 228 8.54 -15.75 -13.86
C ASN A 228 7.53 -15.56 -12.72
N THR A 229 7.19 -14.32 -12.38
CA THR A 229 6.27 -14.01 -11.28
C THR A 229 4.87 -14.49 -11.61
N VAL A 230 4.22 -15.21 -10.69
CA VAL A 230 2.78 -15.46 -10.76
C VAL A 230 2.06 -14.13 -10.53
N ARG A 231 1.30 -13.69 -11.53
CA ARG A 231 0.60 -12.39 -11.48
C ARG A 231 -0.79 -12.58 -10.91
N VAL A 232 -1.04 -12.06 -9.72
CA VAL A 232 -2.34 -12.02 -9.08
C VAL A 232 -3.05 -10.71 -9.44
N LEU A 233 -4.09 -10.77 -10.26
CA LEU A 233 -4.72 -9.62 -10.92
C LEU A 233 -6.15 -9.39 -10.44
N ASN A 234 -6.52 -8.13 -10.24
CA ASN A 234 -7.88 -7.75 -9.87
C ASN A 234 -8.77 -7.63 -11.13
N ARG A 235 -9.78 -8.50 -11.27
CA ARG A 235 -10.75 -8.50 -12.37
C ARG A 235 -11.65 -7.28 -12.38
N ASP A 236 -11.86 -6.64 -11.23
CA ASP A 236 -12.68 -5.43 -11.12
C ASP A 236 -11.94 -4.19 -11.67
N ASP A 237 -10.64 -4.29 -11.95
CA ASP A 237 -9.80 -3.19 -12.43
C ASP A 237 -9.20 -3.50 -13.81
N ALA A 238 -9.74 -2.85 -14.84
CA ALA A 238 -9.30 -3.05 -16.22
C ALA A 238 -7.83 -2.65 -16.45
N ALA A 239 -7.27 -1.70 -15.69
CA ALA A 239 -5.86 -1.32 -15.82
C ALA A 239 -4.96 -2.43 -15.26
N VAL A 240 -5.36 -3.06 -14.16
CA VAL A 240 -4.66 -4.22 -13.60
C VAL A 240 -4.75 -5.42 -14.54
N MET A 241 -5.93 -5.72 -15.10
CA MET A 241 -6.07 -6.86 -16.02
C MET A 241 -5.21 -6.72 -17.30
N ARG A 242 -4.93 -5.49 -17.74
CA ARG A 242 -3.98 -5.24 -18.85
C ARG A 242 -2.53 -5.61 -18.51
N MET A 243 -2.20 -5.83 -17.23
CA MET A 243 -0.87 -6.25 -16.78
C MET A 243 -0.68 -7.77 -16.82
N ALA A 244 -1.62 -8.54 -17.36
CA ALA A 244 -1.46 -9.98 -17.56
C ALA A 244 -0.25 -10.31 -18.45
N ALA A 245 0.42 -11.42 -18.15
CA ALA A 245 1.48 -11.97 -18.99
C ALA A 245 0.89 -12.98 -19.98
N PRO A 246 0.96 -12.76 -21.31
CA PRO A 246 0.39 -13.69 -22.29
C PRO A 246 0.94 -15.12 -22.22
N ALA A 247 2.20 -15.28 -21.81
CA ALA A 247 2.89 -16.56 -21.67
C ALA A 247 3.22 -16.93 -20.22
N GLY A 248 2.80 -16.11 -19.25
CA GLY A 248 3.04 -16.33 -17.83
C GLY A 248 1.83 -16.90 -17.10
N VAL A 249 1.97 -17.19 -15.81
CA VAL A 249 0.87 -17.63 -14.97
C VAL A 249 0.13 -16.40 -14.43
N ASN A 250 -1.15 -16.28 -14.77
CA ASN A 250 -2.04 -15.25 -14.26
C ASN A 250 -3.11 -15.92 -13.40
N VAL A 251 -3.26 -15.44 -12.17
CA VAL A 251 -4.33 -15.81 -11.24
C VAL A 251 -5.17 -14.55 -11.04
N SER A 252 -6.49 -14.66 -11.04
CA SER A 252 -7.34 -13.48 -10.89
C SER A 252 -8.18 -13.53 -9.61
N PHE A 253 -8.44 -12.37 -9.02
CA PHE A 253 -9.40 -12.19 -7.92
C PHE A 253 -10.39 -11.08 -8.30
N GLY A 254 -11.58 -11.08 -7.69
CA GLY A 254 -12.58 -10.05 -7.97
C GLY A 254 -13.77 -10.14 -7.04
N THR A 255 -14.69 -9.20 -7.19
CA THR A 255 -15.94 -9.17 -6.43
C THR A 255 -17.08 -9.90 -7.12
N ASP A 256 -16.86 -10.38 -8.35
CA ASP A 256 -17.71 -11.29 -9.08
C ASP A 256 -17.33 -12.76 -8.84
N GLU A 257 -18.16 -13.66 -9.35
CA GLU A 257 -17.96 -15.11 -9.26
C GLU A 257 -16.71 -15.54 -10.04
N PRO A 258 -15.84 -16.41 -9.49
CA PRO A 258 -14.65 -16.88 -10.20
C PRO A 258 -15.05 -17.82 -11.35
N ARG A 259 -14.50 -17.57 -12.55
CA ARG A 259 -14.86 -18.32 -13.78
C ARG A 259 -13.69 -19.08 -14.41
N GLU A 260 -12.47 -18.73 -14.04
CA GLU A 260 -11.25 -19.34 -14.57
C GLU A 260 -10.62 -20.25 -13.51
N ALA A 261 -9.98 -21.34 -13.93
CA ALA A 261 -9.29 -22.23 -13.01
C ALA A 261 -8.31 -21.45 -12.11
N ASP A 262 -8.31 -21.80 -10.82
CA ASP A 262 -7.51 -21.17 -9.77
C ASP A 262 -7.82 -19.67 -9.52
N SER A 263 -8.85 -19.12 -10.15
CA SER A 263 -9.32 -17.76 -9.84
C SER A 263 -10.14 -17.72 -8.55
N PHE A 264 -10.21 -16.53 -7.96
CA PHE A 264 -10.85 -16.23 -6.68
C PHE A 264 -11.96 -15.21 -6.86
N GLY A 265 -13.05 -15.32 -6.10
CA GLY A 265 -14.17 -14.40 -6.25
C GLY A 265 -15.19 -14.50 -5.14
N LEU A 266 -16.27 -13.72 -5.27
CA LEU A 266 -17.43 -13.82 -4.40
C LEU A 266 -18.52 -14.61 -5.11
N HIS A 267 -19.06 -15.61 -4.41
CA HIS A 267 -20.19 -16.40 -4.88
C HIS A 267 -21.40 -16.18 -3.98
N ASN A 268 -22.53 -15.74 -4.54
CA ASN A 268 -23.76 -15.54 -3.79
C ASN A 268 -24.60 -16.81 -3.84
N GLU A 269 -24.63 -17.54 -2.72
CA GLU A 269 -25.47 -18.71 -2.57
C GLU A 269 -26.60 -18.41 -1.58
N ARG A 270 -27.83 -18.31 -2.11
CA ARG A 270 -29.07 -18.09 -1.34
C ARG A 270 -29.01 -16.87 -0.41
N GLY A 271 -28.37 -15.78 -0.86
CA GLY A 271 -28.26 -14.53 -0.11
C GLY A 271 -27.04 -14.45 0.80
N VAL A 272 -26.21 -15.49 0.86
CA VAL A 272 -24.93 -15.49 1.59
C VAL A 272 -23.80 -15.32 0.58
N PHE A 273 -22.97 -14.31 0.77
CA PHE A 273 -21.73 -14.16 0.00
C PHE A 273 -20.64 -15.07 0.57
N TRP A 274 -20.05 -15.89 -0.29
CA TRP A 274 -18.93 -16.78 0.01
C TRP A 274 -17.66 -16.27 -0.66
N LEU A 275 -16.54 -16.34 0.05
CA LEU A 275 -15.23 -16.39 -0.61
C LEU A 275 -15.16 -17.72 -1.35
N ALA A 276 -14.87 -17.69 -2.64
CA ALA A 276 -14.88 -18.87 -3.50
C ALA A 276 -13.66 -18.94 -4.42
N THR A 277 -13.39 -20.13 -4.95
CA THR A 277 -12.41 -20.37 -6.00
C THR A 277 -13.01 -21.25 -7.10
N ALA A 278 -12.57 -21.05 -8.34
CA ALA A 278 -12.96 -21.92 -9.45
C ALA A 278 -11.94 -23.05 -9.62
N VAL A 279 -12.43 -24.28 -9.67
CA VAL A 279 -11.64 -25.48 -9.95
C VAL A 279 -12.04 -26.05 -11.32
N PRO A 280 -11.11 -26.59 -12.11
CA PRO A 280 -11.46 -27.30 -13.34
C PRO A 280 -12.51 -28.39 -13.06
N GLY A 281 -13.52 -28.52 -13.92
CA GLY A 281 -14.37 -29.71 -14.04
C GLY A 281 -13.54 -30.93 -14.42
N GLU A 282 -14.13 -32.14 -14.37
CA GLU A 282 -13.44 -33.44 -14.53
C GLU A 282 -12.32 -33.43 -15.60
N GLU A 283 -11.19 -34.09 -15.28
CA GLU A 283 -9.92 -34.10 -16.01
C GLU A 283 -10.09 -34.24 -17.54
N VAL A 284 -9.97 -33.12 -18.27
CA VAL A 284 -9.87 -33.17 -19.73
C VAL A 284 -8.44 -33.59 -20.09
N GLU A 285 -8.28 -34.80 -20.64
CA GLU A 285 -7.01 -35.27 -21.22
C GLU A 285 -6.39 -34.21 -22.14
N VAL A 286 -5.23 -33.68 -21.76
CA VAL A 286 -4.51 -32.68 -22.54
C VAL A 286 -3.92 -33.35 -23.79
N LYS A 287 -4.64 -33.30 -24.92
CA LYS A 287 -4.11 -33.74 -26.23
C LYS A 287 -3.00 -32.80 -26.69
N LYS A 288 -1.86 -33.37 -27.11
CA LYS A 288 -0.70 -32.61 -27.65
C LYS A 288 -1.11 -31.82 -28.92
N ARG A 289 -0.94 -30.50 -28.86
CA ARG A 289 -1.27 -29.51 -29.92
C ARG A 289 -0.50 -29.72 -31.23
N ARG A 290 -1.18 -29.48 -32.37
CA ARG A 290 -0.55 -29.20 -33.67
C ARG A 290 -0.50 -27.69 -33.92
N LYS A 291 0.47 -27.25 -34.72
CA LYS A 291 0.90 -25.83 -34.89
C LYS A 291 -0.15 -24.87 -35.48
N ASN A 292 -1.36 -25.34 -35.83
CA ASN A 292 -2.42 -24.56 -36.52
C ASN A 292 -3.84 -24.70 -35.90
N GLU A 293 -3.99 -25.19 -34.66
CA GLU A 293 -5.31 -25.29 -34.01
C GLU A 293 -5.73 -23.99 -33.32
N ALA A 294 -7.04 -23.69 -33.37
CA ALA A 294 -7.68 -22.57 -32.68
C ALA A 294 -7.42 -22.62 -31.15
N ALA A 295 -7.64 -21.50 -30.46
CA ALA A 295 -7.55 -21.46 -29.00
C ALA A 295 -8.44 -22.57 -28.40
N PRO A 296 -7.96 -23.32 -27.37
CA PRO A 296 -8.75 -24.37 -26.74
C PRO A 296 -10.06 -23.80 -26.22
N GLU A 297 -11.11 -24.61 -26.26
CA GLU A 297 -12.38 -24.26 -25.63
C GLU A 297 -12.16 -24.00 -24.13
N PRO A 298 -12.89 -23.06 -23.52
CA PRO A 298 -12.77 -22.77 -22.10
C PRO A 298 -12.97 -24.03 -21.27
N VAL A 299 -12.06 -24.32 -20.35
CA VAL A 299 -12.23 -25.42 -19.40
C VAL A 299 -13.41 -25.08 -18.51
N GLU A 300 -14.46 -25.89 -18.55
CA GLU A 300 -15.61 -25.72 -17.67
C GLU A 300 -15.14 -25.81 -16.22
N CYS A 301 -15.42 -24.79 -15.41
CA CYS A 301 -14.97 -24.70 -14.03
C CYS A 301 -16.16 -24.80 -13.06
N LEU A 302 -15.95 -25.51 -11.96
CA LEU A 302 -16.88 -25.60 -10.84
C LEU A 302 -16.48 -24.57 -9.77
N VAL A 303 -17.45 -23.81 -9.28
CA VAL A 303 -17.24 -22.88 -8.17
C VAL A 303 -17.24 -23.65 -6.86
N LYS A 304 -16.14 -23.52 -6.10
CA LYS A 304 -15.98 -24.10 -4.77
C LYS A 304 -16.00 -23.00 -3.71
N ASN A 305 -17.02 -23.03 -2.87
CA ASN A 305 -17.10 -22.17 -1.68
C ASN A 305 -16.00 -22.54 -0.67
N LEU A 306 -15.31 -21.52 -0.17
CA LEU A 306 -14.23 -21.67 0.82
C LEU A 306 -14.70 -21.30 2.23
N MET A 307 -15.26 -20.09 2.39
CA MET A 307 -15.83 -19.62 3.66
C MET A 307 -16.84 -18.51 3.44
N PRO A 308 -17.83 -18.32 4.33
CA PRO A 308 -18.72 -17.16 4.27
C PRO A 308 -17.93 -15.86 4.44
N ALA A 309 -18.25 -14.83 3.65
CA ALA A 309 -17.60 -13.51 3.76
C ALA A 309 -17.86 -12.87 5.14
N ASP A 310 -19.02 -13.10 5.73
CA ASP A 310 -19.38 -12.59 7.07
C ASP A 310 -18.60 -13.24 8.22
N ALA A 311 -17.85 -14.32 7.94
CA ALA A 311 -16.93 -14.92 8.90
C ALA A 311 -15.59 -14.17 8.99
N LEU A 312 -15.34 -13.19 8.10
CA LEU A 312 -14.25 -12.23 8.26
C LEU A 312 -14.60 -11.23 9.37
N GLN A 313 -13.60 -10.82 10.16
CA GLN A 313 -13.78 -9.75 11.14
C GLN A 313 -13.70 -8.36 10.48
N ILE A 314 -12.94 -8.25 9.38
CA ILE A 314 -12.94 -7.06 8.52
C ILE A 314 -14.20 -7.02 7.66
N ARG A 315 -14.88 -5.87 7.63
CA ARG A 315 -16.19 -5.70 6.98
C ARG A 315 -16.09 -5.05 5.60
N GLY A 316 -17.06 -5.33 4.74
CA GLY A 316 -17.21 -4.69 3.44
C GLY A 316 -16.59 -5.46 2.27
N GLN A 317 -17.15 -5.24 1.08
CA GLN A 317 -16.79 -5.95 -0.14
C GLN A 317 -15.33 -5.75 -0.57
N HIS A 318 -14.76 -4.56 -0.34
CA HIS A 318 -13.34 -4.29 -0.61
C HIS A 318 -12.42 -5.11 0.30
N ASN A 319 -12.81 -5.36 1.54
CA ASN A 319 -12.06 -6.20 2.47
C ASN A 319 -12.18 -7.68 2.13
N ALA A 320 -13.33 -8.13 1.64
CA ALA A 320 -13.46 -9.46 1.07
C ALA A 320 -12.56 -9.63 -0.18
N SER A 321 -12.51 -8.63 -1.06
CA SER A 321 -11.58 -8.61 -2.20
C SER A 321 -10.10 -8.64 -1.77
N ASN A 322 -9.72 -7.86 -0.75
CA ASN A 322 -8.38 -7.92 -0.14
C ASN A 322 -8.06 -9.31 0.42
N ALA A 323 -9.02 -9.98 1.05
CA ALA A 323 -8.86 -11.35 1.56
C ALA A 323 -8.67 -12.36 0.42
N LEU A 324 -9.41 -12.22 -0.69
CA LEU A 324 -9.24 -13.03 -1.90
C LEU A 324 -7.86 -12.83 -2.53
N ALA A 325 -7.37 -11.58 -2.60
CA ALA A 325 -6.02 -11.27 -3.08
C ALA A 325 -4.94 -11.94 -2.19
N ALA A 326 -5.05 -11.83 -0.87
CA ALA A 326 -4.12 -12.46 0.07
C ALA A 326 -4.13 -14.00 -0.04
N LEU A 327 -5.31 -14.61 -0.20
CA LEU A 327 -5.45 -16.04 -0.47
C LEU A 327 -4.75 -16.43 -1.76
N ALA A 328 -5.01 -15.70 -2.85
CA ALA A 328 -4.43 -15.98 -4.16
C ALA A 328 -2.89 -15.91 -4.12
N LEU A 329 -2.32 -14.90 -3.46
CA LEU A 329 -0.87 -14.77 -3.26
C LEU A 329 -0.27 -15.95 -2.47
N CYS A 330 -0.92 -16.35 -1.37
CA CYS A 330 -0.47 -17.50 -0.57
C CYS A 330 -0.58 -18.82 -1.33
N ARG A 331 -1.64 -18.98 -2.13
CA ARG A 331 -1.85 -20.16 -2.99
C ARG A 331 -0.84 -20.23 -4.12
N ALA A 332 -0.46 -19.09 -4.70
CA ALA A 332 0.55 -19.00 -5.76
C ALA A 332 1.94 -19.50 -5.31
N ILE A 333 2.28 -19.37 -4.03
CA ILE A 333 3.52 -19.94 -3.46
C ILE A 333 3.33 -21.34 -2.84
N GLY A 334 2.15 -21.95 -3.01
CA GLY A 334 1.88 -23.35 -2.65
C GLY A 334 1.30 -23.60 -1.26
N LEU A 335 0.91 -22.57 -0.50
CA LEU A 335 0.40 -22.77 0.87
C LEU A 335 -1.00 -23.40 0.88
N PRO A 336 -1.31 -24.38 1.76
CA PRO A 336 -2.58 -25.11 1.73
C PRO A 336 -3.76 -24.28 2.28
N PHE A 337 -4.98 -24.49 1.76
CA PHE A 337 -6.15 -23.70 2.15
C PHE A 337 -6.49 -23.73 3.65
N ALA A 338 -6.39 -24.89 4.31
CA ALA A 338 -6.86 -25.05 5.69
C ALA A 338 -6.26 -24.02 6.68
N PRO A 339 -4.93 -23.86 6.80
CA PRO A 339 -4.36 -22.82 7.67
C PRO A 339 -4.64 -21.40 7.18
N LEU A 340 -4.78 -21.18 5.86
CA LEU A 340 -5.08 -19.85 5.31
C LEU A 340 -6.49 -19.40 5.70
N LEU A 341 -7.50 -20.25 5.54
CA LEU A 341 -8.88 -19.94 5.93
C LEU A 341 -9.02 -19.76 7.44
N HIS A 342 -8.21 -20.46 8.25
CA HIS A 342 -8.13 -20.19 9.68
C HIS A 342 -7.58 -18.79 9.96
N GLY A 343 -6.46 -18.43 9.34
CA GLY A 343 -5.85 -17.10 9.53
C GLY A 343 -6.76 -15.95 9.09
N LEU A 344 -7.52 -16.13 8.02
CA LEU A 344 -8.51 -15.14 7.57
C LEU A 344 -9.56 -14.80 8.64
N ARG A 345 -10.01 -15.80 9.41
CA ARG A 345 -11.01 -15.62 10.48
C ARG A 345 -10.46 -14.86 11.69
N GLU A 346 -9.15 -14.84 11.88
CA GLU A 346 -8.49 -14.22 13.04
C GLU A 346 -8.08 -12.76 12.78
N TYR A 347 -7.99 -12.36 11.51
CA TYR A 347 -7.51 -11.05 11.12
C TYR A 347 -8.52 -9.93 11.45
N ARG A 348 -8.11 -9.00 12.31
CA ARG A 348 -8.93 -7.90 12.85
C ARG A 348 -8.87 -6.60 12.05
N GLY A 349 -8.00 -6.52 11.04
CA GLY A 349 -7.71 -5.26 10.35
C GLY A 349 -6.51 -4.53 10.93
N GLU A 350 -6.20 -3.39 10.32
CA GLU A 350 -5.06 -2.54 10.67
C GLU A 350 -5.55 -1.30 11.41
N PRO A 351 -4.77 -0.76 12.35
CA PRO A 351 -5.07 0.55 12.94
C PRO A 351 -5.25 1.63 11.86
N HIS A 352 -6.16 2.56 12.12
CA HIS A 352 -6.51 3.72 11.28
C HIS A 352 -7.09 3.37 9.90
N ARG A 353 -7.72 2.20 9.74
CA ARG A 353 -8.49 1.81 8.54
C ARG A 353 -9.95 1.56 8.90
N VAL A 354 -10.72 2.64 8.99
CA VAL A 354 -12.11 2.61 9.49
C VAL A 354 -12.17 1.94 10.88
N GLU A 355 -11.23 2.34 11.74
CA GLU A 355 -11.12 1.83 13.10
C GLU A 355 -12.16 2.49 13.98
N MET A 356 -13.00 1.70 14.65
CA MET A 356 -13.95 2.24 15.62
C MET A 356 -13.18 2.65 16.89
N ILE A 357 -13.19 3.95 17.19
CA ILE A 357 -12.47 4.54 18.32
C ILE A 357 -13.33 4.57 19.58
N ALA A 358 -14.59 4.98 19.44
CA ALA A 358 -15.48 5.22 20.56
C ALA A 358 -16.95 5.21 20.13
N ALA A 359 -17.84 5.00 21.10
CA ALA A 359 -19.27 5.28 20.96
C ALA A 359 -19.67 6.28 22.06
N ILE A 360 -19.99 7.53 21.68
CA ILE A 360 -20.27 8.63 22.61
C ILE A 360 -21.68 9.13 22.35
N ASN A 361 -22.54 9.12 23.39
CA ASN A 361 -23.96 9.53 23.29
C ASN A 361 -24.72 8.88 22.12
N GLY A 362 -24.41 7.62 21.81
CA GLY A 362 -25.00 6.87 20.71
C GLY A 362 -24.47 7.23 19.32
N VAL A 363 -23.36 7.96 19.22
CA VAL A 363 -22.63 8.26 17.97
C VAL A 363 -21.34 7.46 17.94
N ASP A 364 -21.12 6.73 16.85
CA ASP A 364 -19.88 5.97 16.65
C ASP A 364 -18.81 6.84 15.99
N TYR A 365 -17.55 6.73 16.43
CA TYR A 365 -16.43 7.49 15.89
C TYR A 365 -15.45 6.55 15.18
N TYR A 366 -15.19 6.81 13.91
CA TYR A 366 -14.31 6.00 13.07
C TYR A 366 -13.10 6.80 12.59
N ASP A 367 -11.91 6.23 12.77
CA ASP A 367 -10.66 6.73 12.23
C ASP A 367 -10.27 5.99 10.95
N ASP A 368 -10.28 6.71 9.83
CA ASP A 368 -9.73 6.28 8.54
C ASP A 368 -8.67 7.29 8.05
N SER A 369 -7.78 7.73 8.96
CA SER A 369 -6.70 8.66 8.64
C SER A 369 -5.76 8.18 7.54
N LYS A 370 -5.71 6.87 7.26
CA LYS A 370 -4.98 6.28 6.10
C LYS A 370 -5.69 6.46 4.76
N GLY A 371 -6.93 6.95 4.72
CA GLY A 371 -7.68 7.30 3.52
C GLY A 371 -7.14 8.56 2.82
N THR A 372 -5.90 8.51 2.32
CA THR A 372 -5.17 9.67 1.77
C THR A 372 -5.39 9.92 0.28
N ASN A 373 -6.40 9.28 -0.32
CA ASN A 373 -6.81 9.47 -1.71
C ASN A 373 -8.32 9.31 -1.84
N VAL A 374 -8.88 9.80 -2.93
CA VAL A 374 -10.33 9.82 -3.20
C VAL A 374 -10.94 8.41 -3.18
N GLY A 375 -10.27 7.45 -3.81
CA GLY A 375 -10.76 6.07 -3.87
C GLY A 375 -10.90 5.40 -2.50
N ALA A 376 -10.01 5.71 -1.56
CA ALA A 376 -10.09 5.21 -0.18
C ALA A 376 -11.33 5.74 0.54
N THR A 377 -11.57 7.05 0.47
CA THR A 377 -12.75 7.66 1.11
C THR A 377 -14.06 7.18 0.47
N VAL A 378 -14.10 7.01 -0.86
CA VAL A 378 -15.27 6.39 -1.54
C VAL A 378 -15.54 4.99 -1.00
N ALA A 379 -14.50 4.17 -0.79
CA ALA A 379 -14.65 2.83 -0.24
C ALA A 379 -15.14 2.83 1.22
N ALA A 380 -14.63 3.74 2.05
CA ALA A 380 -15.06 3.90 3.45
C ALA A 380 -16.54 4.33 3.54
N LEU A 381 -16.94 5.35 2.77
CA LEU A 381 -18.32 5.84 2.72
C LEU A 381 -19.30 4.75 2.27
N ASN A 382 -18.96 4.00 1.21
CA ASN A 382 -19.79 2.90 0.74
C ASN A 382 -19.84 1.72 1.72
N GLY A 383 -18.74 1.42 2.41
CA GLY A 383 -18.65 0.32 3.37
C GLY A 383 -19.50 0.56 4.61
N LEU A 384 -19.32 1.72 5.25
CA LEU A 384 -20.10 2.12 6.42
C LEU A 384 -21.55 2.41 6.03
N GLY A 385 -21.77 3.16 4.96
CA GLY A 385 -23.09 3.58 4.50
C GLY A 385 -24.03 2.42 4.17
N LYS A 386 -23.54 1.32 3.57
CA LYS A 386 -24.34 0.12 3.29
C LYS A 386 -24.69 -0.70 4.53
N SER A 387 -23.94 -0.54 5.62
CA SER A 387 -24.14 -1.30 6.87
C SER A 387 -25.27 -0.72 7.73
N PHE A 388 -25.75 0.48 7.40
CA PHE A 388 -26.85 1.13 8.10
C PHE A 388 -28.18 0.43 7.79
N ALA A 389 -28.72 -0.26 8.80
CA ALA A 389 -29.95 -1.05 8.70
C ALA A 389 -31.24 -0.21 8.77
N GLY A 390 -31.14 1.11 8.95
CA GLY A 390 -32.28 2.02 9.09
C GLY A 390 -32.17 3.29 8.25
N ALA A 391 -33.32 3.85 7.85
CA ALA A 391 -33.40 5.02 6.95
C ALA A 391 -32.84 6.34 7.54
N SER A 392 -32.47 6.37 8.83
CA SER A 392 -32.08 7.59 9.54
C SER A 392 -30.59 7.71 9.90
N GLN A 393 -29.82 6.61 9.84
CA GLN A 393 -28.38 6.65 10.17
C GLN A 393 -27.60 7.30 9.03
N ARG A 394 -26.73 8.25 9.36
CA ARG A 394 -25.89 8.99 8.41
C ARG A 394 -24.46 9.13 8.94
N LEU A 395 -23.55 9.45 8.03
CA LEU A 395 -22.18 9.81 8.36
C LEU A 395 -22.02 11.32 8.53
N VAL A 396 -21.19 11.77 9.47
CA VAL A 396 -20.61 13.12 9.47
C VAL A 396 -19.15 12.97 9.08
N LEU A 397 -18.81 13.42 7.86
CA LEU A 397 -17.50 13.21 7.26
C LEU A 397 -16.56 14.37 7.59
N ILE A 398 -15.33 14.08 8.01
CA ILE A 398 -14.24 15.06 8.07
C ILE A 398 -13.28 14.74 6.90
N ALA A 399 -13.11 15.70 5.99
CA ALA A 399 -12.34 15.54 4.76
C ALA A 399 -11.42 16.72 4.46
N GLY A 400 -10.25 16.46 3.88
CA GLY A 400 -9.33 17.48 3.40
C GLY A 400 -7.86 17.35 3.86
N GLY A 401 -7.02 18.23 3.35
CA GLY A 401 -5.55 18.15 3.38
C GLY A 401 -4.92 18.51 2.03
N ASP A 402 -3.75 17.95 1.71
CA ASP A 402 -3.13 18.02 0.38
C ASP A 402 -3.66 16.93 -0.56
N GLY A 403 -4.45 17.34 -1.54
CA GLY A 403 -5.13 16.50 -2.52
C GLY A 403 -4.24 15.98 -3.64
N LYS A 404 -2.98 16.44 -3.77
CA LYS A 404 -2.02 15.96 -4.79
C LYS A 404 -2.56 16.03 -6.23
N GLY A 405 -3.41 17.02 -6.52
CA GLY A 405 -4.02 17.21 -7.84
C GLY A 405 -5.06 16.16 -8.25
N GLN A 406 -5.65 15.43 -7.30
CA GLN A 406 -6.74 14.49 -7.57
C GLN A 406 -8.04 15.20 -7.94
N ALA A 407 -8.87 14.54 -8.76
CA ALA A 407 -10.25 14.95 -8.98
C ALA A 407 -11.16 14.42 -7.84
N PHE A 408 -11.89 15.32 -7.18
CA PHE A 408 -12.73 14.98 -6.02
C PHE A 408 -14.17 14.60 -6.39
N ASP A 409 -14.59 14.77 -7.65
CA ASP A 409 -15.95 14.49 -8.14
C ASP A 409 -16.50 13.10 -7.76
N PRO A 410 -15.68 12.01 -7.73
CA PRO A 410 -16.16 10.69 -7.32
C PRO A 410 -16.72 10.61 -5.90
N LEU A 411 -16.44 11.59 -5.04
CA LEU A 411 -17.00 11.65 -3.68
C LEU A 411 -18.47 12.10 -3.66
N ALA A 412 -18.94 12.82 -4.67
CA ALA A 412 -20.26 13.46 -4.63
C ALA A 412 -21.41 12.44 -4.49
N GLU A 413 -21.37 11.34 -5.25
CA GLU A 413 -22.38 10.28 -5.20
C GLU A 413 -22.48 9.61 -3.82
N PRO A 414 -21.41 9.04 -3.24
CA PRO A 414 -21.50 8.43 -1.91
C PRO A 414 -21.80 9.46 -0.81
N VAL A 415 -21.33 10.71 -0.94
CA VAL A 415 -21.66 11.79 0.02
C VAL A 415 -23.16 12.08 0.00
N SER A 416 -23.76 12.30 -1.17
CA SER A 416 -25.20 12.57 -1.29
C SER A 416 -26.07 11.45 -0.68
N ARG A 417 -25.60 10.21 -0.79
CA ARG A 417 -26.34 9.02 -0.37
C ARG A 417 -26.25 8.75 1.13
N TYR A 418 -25.07 8.90 1.73
CA TYR A 418 -24.80 8.40 3.08
C TYR A 418 -24.46 9.47 4.11
N VAL A 419 -24.11 10.69 3.69
CA VAL A 419 -23.54 11.71 4.58
C VAL A 419 -24.59 12.77 4.97
N ARG A 420 -24.52 13.25 6.21
CA ARG A 420 -25.34 14.32 6.79
C ARG A 420 -24.68 15.68 6.63
N ALA A 421 -23.38 15.76 6.90
CA ALA A 421 -22.57 16.96 6.78
C ALA A 421 -21.11 16.58 6.49
N VAL A 422 -20.39 17.48 5.82
CA VAL A 422 -18.96 17.35 5.54
C VAL A 422 -18.21 18.55 6.14
N LEU A 423 -17.17 18.25 6.91
CA LEU A 423 -16.31 19.21 7.58
C LEU A 423 -14.99 19.24 6.82
N LEU A 424 -14.72 20.37 6.18
CA LEU A 424 -13.62 20.54 5.24
C LEU A 424 -12.41 21.17 5.94
N ILE A 425 -11.26 20.50 5.85
CA ILE A 425 -10.00 20.92 6.48
C ILE A 425 -8.86 21.06 5.47
N GLY A 426 -7.85 21.85 5.80
CA GLY A 426 -6.57 21.89 5.09
C GLY A 426 -6.57 22.58 3.72
N ARG A 427 -5.45 22.39 3.01
CA ARG A 427 -5.08 23.12 1.78
C ARG A 427 -6.14 23.05 0.68
N ASP A 428 -6.64 21.86 0.36
CA ASP A 428 -7.55 21.62 -0.77
C ASP A 428 -9.03 21.58 -0.38
N ALA A 429 -9.39 22.09 0.81
CA ALA A 429 -10.77 22.26 1.22
C ALA A 429 -11.64 23.01 0.18
N PRO A 430 -11.17 24.09 -0.49
CA PRO A 430 -11.96 24.77 -1.52
C PRO A 430 -12.27 23.89 -2.74
N ALA A 431 -11.32 23.04 -3.16
CA ALA A 431 -11.51 22.13 -4.28
C ALA A 431 -12.50 21.00 -3.93
N LEU A 432 -12.39 20.45 -2.71
CA LEU A 432 -13.37 19.51 -2.18
C LEU A 432 -14.77 20.12 -2.09
N ARG A 433 -14.89 21.38 -1.62
CA ARG A 433 -16.17 22.10 -1.57
C ARG A 433 -16.82 22.16 -2.94
N ALA A 434 -16.08 22.60 -3.96
CA ALA A 434 -16.60 22.71 -5.32
C ALA A 434 -17.07 21.35 -5.87
N ALA A 435 -16.31 20.28 -5.63
CA ALA A 435 -16.68 18.93 -6.08
C ALA A 435 -17.88 18.32 -5.33
N LEU A 436 -18.09 18.72 -4.06
CA LEU A 436 -19.15 18.21 -3.21
C LEU A 436 -20.42 19.06 -3.22
N GLU A 437 -20.38 20.29 -3.72
CA GLU A 437 -21.55 21.17 -3.85
C GLU A 437 -22.75 20.48 -4.56
N PRO A 438 -22.57 19.69 -5.63
CA PRO A 438 -23.66 18.96 -6.27
C PRO A 438 -24.35 17.90 -5.38
N SER A 439 -23.73 17.49 -4.28
CA SER A 439 -24.31 16.48 -3.37
C SER A 439 -25.50 16.99 -2.56
N GLY A 440 -25.64 18.33 -2.42
CA GLY A 440 -26.70 18.97 -1.62
C GLY A 440 -26.55 18.81 -0.10
N VAL A 441 -25.43 18.26 0.37
CA VAL A 441 -25.13 18.05 1.78
C VAL A 441 -24.54 19.32 2.41
N GLU A 442 -24.74 19.54 3.71
CA GLU A 442 -24.13 20.66 4.44
C GLU A 442 -22.60 20.57 4.43
N LEU A 443 -21.92 21.61 3.93
CA LEU A 443 -20.46 21.69 3.86
C LEU A 443 -19.94 22.81 4.76
N VAL A 444 -19.12 22.48 5.77
CA VAL A 444 -18.60 23.41 6.77
C VAL A 444 -17.08 23.55 6.60
N ASP A 445 -16.59 24.78 6.41
CA ASP A 445 -15.14 25.03 6.35
C ASP A 445 -14.57 25.15 7.78
N CYS A 446 -13.58 24.33 8.09
CA CYS A 446 -12.93 24.27 9.41
C CYS A 446 -11.45 24.71 9.37
N GLY A 447 -10.92 25.10 8.20
CA GLY A 447 -9.54 25.54 8.06
C GLY A 447 -8.52 24.46 8.45
N ALA A 448 -7.42 24.85 9.10
CA ALA A 448 -6.37 23.90 9.52
C ALA A 448 -6.59 23.31 10.93
N ASP A 449 -7.82 23.36 11.46
CA ASP A 449 -8.15 22.98 12.84
C ASP A 449 -8.99 21.70 12.89
N LEU A 450 -8.30 20.54 12.88
CA LEU A 450 -8.96 19.24 13.03
C LEU A 450 -9.71 19.10 14.37
N PRO A 451 -9.16 19.54 15.53
CA PRO A 451 -9.92 19.51 16.77
C PRO A 451 -11.26 20.26 16.71
N ALA A 452 -11.29 21.46 16.11
CA ALA A 452 -12.53 22.21 15.93
C ALA A 452 -13.50 21.47 15.00
N ALA A 453 -13.01 20.85 13.93
CA ALA A 453 -13.83 20.02 13.05
C ALA A 453 -14.46 18.84 13.82
N VAL A 454 -13.70 18.09 14.62
CA VAL A 454 -14.23 16.96 15.42
C VAL A 454 -15.30 17.41 16.40
N LYS A 455 -15.07 18.53 17.10
CA LYS A 455 -16.06 19.10 18.04
C LYS A 455 -17.33 19.58 17.31
N MET A 456 -17.20 20.11 16.09
CA MET A 456 -18.34 20.45 15.25
C MET A 456 -19.07 19.18 14.77
N ALA A 457 -18.34 18.13 14.42
CA ALA A 457 -18.90 16.86 13.96
C ALA A 457 -19.79 16.25 15.04
N ALA A 458 -19.32 16.25 16.29
CA ALA A 458 -20.06 15.79 17.45
C ALA A 458 -21.37 16.57 17.67
N LYS A 459 -21.41 17.87 17.34
CA LYS A 459 -22.62 18.70 17.46
C LYS A 459 -23.64 18.44 16.34
N LEU A 460 -23.17 18.09 15.15
CA LEU A 460 -24.02 17.82 13.98
C LEU A 460 -24.53 16.38 13.93
N ALA A 461 -23.77 15.44 14.52
CA ALA A 461 -24.16 14.04 14.62
C ALA A 461 -25.38 13.86 15.54
N ARG A 462 -26.23 12.89 15.19
CA ARG A 462 -27.39 12.48 15.99
C ARG A 462 -27.18 11.07 16.53
N PRO A 463 -27.84 10.67 17.63
CA PRO A 463 -27.80 9.28 18.07
C PRO A 463 -28.14 8.31 16.92
N GLY A 464 -27.28 7.33 16.71
CA GLY A 464 -27.31 6.37 15.61
C GLY A 464 -26.48 6.76 14.37
N ASP A 465 -26.01 8.00 14.27
CA ASP A 465 -25.05 8.43 13.24
C ASP A 465 -23.62 7.97 13.58
N SER A 466 -22.70 8.18 12.63
CA SER A 466 -21.27 8.01 12.89
C SER A 466 -20.45 9.19 12.40
N VAL A 467 -19.42 9.58 13.15
CA VAL A 467 -18.39 10.54 12.72
C VAL A 467 -17.26 9.75 12.06
N LEU A 468 -16.85 10.15 10.86
CA LEU A 468 -15.79 9.50 10.08
C LEU A 468 -14.71 10.50 9.72
N LEU A 469 -13.48 10.29 10.17
CA LEU A 469 -12.30 10.95 9.60
C LEU A 469 -11.79 10.13 8.42
N SER A 470 -12.12 10.54 7.19
CA SER A 470 -11.67 9.90 5.95
C SER A 470 -11.24 10.97 4.94
N PRO A 471 -9.98 11.43 5.00
CA PRO A 471 -9.59 12.75 4.52
C PRO A 471 -9.59 12.92 3.00
N ALA A 472 -9.50 11.84 2.21
CA ALA A 472 -9.24 11.85 0.76
C ALA A 472 -7.92 12.53 0.33
N CYS A 473 -7.18 13.09 1.28
CA CYS A 473 -5.98 13.89 1.08
C CYS A 473 -4.82 13.42 1.97
N ALA A 474 -3.60 13.67 1.51
CA ALA A 474 -2.40 13.56 2.34
C ALA A 474 -2.44 14.57 3.50
N SER A 475 -1.68 14.30 4.56
CA SER A 475 -1.72 15.08 5.81
C SER A 475 -0.64 16.16 5.91
N LEU A 476 0.28 16.22 4.94
CA LEU A 476 1.57 16.92 5.08
C LEU A 476 1.46 18.44 5.14
N ASP A 477 0.33 19.00 4.75
CA ASP A 477 0.03 20.43 4.84
C ASP A 477 -0.23 20.89 6.29
N MET A 478 -0.72 19.99 7.15
CA MET A 478 -1.10 20.30 8.54
C MET A 478 -0.39 19.44 9.59
N PHE A 479 0.13 18.27 9.23
CA PHE A 479 0.62 17.25 10.16
C PHE A 479 1.94 16.63 9.68
N LYS A 480 2.74 16.13 10.63
CA LYS A 480 4.00 15.43 10.34
C LYS A 480 3.82 14.21 9.42
N ASN A 481 2.73 13.46 9.63
CA ASN A 481 2.34 12.28 8.87
C ASN A 481 0.88 11.92 9.21
N TYR A 482 0.33 10.88 8.57
CA TYR A 482 -1.04 10.45 8.82
C TYR A 482 -1.25 9.94 10.25
N ALA A 483 -0.23 9.36 10.90
CA ALA A 483 -0.33 8.87 12.27
C ALA A 483 -0.47 10.02 13.28
N HIS A 484 0.22 11.14 13.05
CA HIS A 484 0.03 12.36 13.83
C HIS A 484 -1.40 12.92 13.65
N ARG A 485 -1.94 12.89 12.44
CA ARG A 485 -3.35 13.27 12.18
C ARG A 485 -4.33 12.36 12.94
N ALA A 486 -4.10 11.05 12.89
CA ALA A 486 -4.90 10.05 13.60
C ALA A 486 -4.87 10.28 15.13
N GLN A 487 -3.67 10.53 15.68
CA GLN A 487 -3.50 10.82 17.10
C GLN A 487 -4.30 12.06 17.53
N VAL A 488 -4.22 13.15 16.77
CA VAL A 488 -5.00 14.38 17.05
C VAL A 488 -6.50 14.11 17.02
N PHE A 489 -6.98 13.30 16.07
CA PHE A 489 -8.38 12.89 16.01
C PHE A 489 -8.79 12.09 17.26
N VAL A 490 -8.05 11.03 17.59
CA VAL A 490 -8.33 10.15 18.74
C VAL A 490 -8.31 10.94 20.05
N ASP A 491 -7.31 11.79 20.26
CA ASP A 491 -7.23 12.63 21.46
C ASP A 491 -8.41 13.61 21.54
N THR A 492 -8.82 14.19 20.41
CA THR A 492 -10.01 15.07 20.41
C THR A 492 -11.30 14.29 20.67
N VAL A 493 -11.42 13.06 20.17
CA VAL A 493 -12.58 12.20 20.47
C VAL A 493 -12.63 11.87 21.98
N ARG A 494 -11.47 11.65 22.61
CA ARG A 494 -11.38 11.51 24.08
C ARG A 494 -11.83 12.77 24.81
N ASP A 495 -11.42 13.95 24.35
CA ASP A 495 -11.91 15.21 24.93
C ASP A 495 -13.43 15.34 24.80
N VAL A 496 -14.02 14.95 23.66
CA VAL A 496 -15.48 14.94 23.46
C VAL A 496 -16.17 13.96 24.42
N ALA A 497 -15.57 12.79 24.68
CA ALA A 497 -16.10 11.83 25.65
C ALA A 497 -16.07 12.39 27.08
N LEU A 498 -14.95 13.01 27.48
CA LEU A 498 -14.78 13.64 28.77
C LEU A 498 -15.79 14.78 28.99
N ASP A 499 -15.98 15.64 27.98
CA ASP A 499 -16.99 16.71 28.00
C ASP A 499 -18.43 16.15 28.11
N ALA A 500 -18.66 14.93 27.62
CA ALA A 500 -19.93 14.20 27.76
C ALA A 500 -20.05 13.39 29.06
N GLY A 501 -19.03 13.41 29.93
CA GLY A 501 -19.00 12.65 31.17
C GLY A 501 -18.78 11.14 30.99
N GLN A 502 -18.09 10.74 29.92
CA GLN A 502 -17.75 9.35 29.60
C GLN A 502 -16.22 9.16 29.61
N GLU A 503 -15.72 8.08 30.23
CA GLU A 503 -14.31 7.67 30.14
C GLU A 503 -14.16 6.58 29.06
N LEU A 504 -13.13 6.71 28.20
CA LEU A 504 -12.82 5.80 27.08
C LEU A 504 -11.59 4.93 27.36
#